data_AF-A0AAW1CD73-F1
#
_entry.id   AF-A0AAW1CD73-F1
#
_cell.length_a   1.000
_cell.length_b   1.000
_cell.length_c   1.000
_cell.angle_alpha   90.00
_cell.angle_beta   90.00
_cell.angle_gamma   90.00
#
_symmetry.space_group_name_H-M   'P 1'
#
loop_
_entity.id
_entity.type
_entity.pdbx_description
1 polymer ?
#
loop_
_entity_poly.entity_id
_entity_poly.type
_entity_poly.pdbx_seq_one_letter_code
_entity_poly.pdbx_strand_id
1 'polypeptide(L)'
;MAQGNNYGQSSNGVADESPNMLVYRKMEDVIARMQDEKNGIPIRTVKSFLSKIPSVFSGSDIVQWLTKNLSIEDPVEALHLGTLMAAHGYFFPISDHVLTLKDDGTFYRFQTPYFWPSNCWEPENTDYAVYLCKRTMQNKARLELADYEAESLARLQRAFARKWEFIFMQAEAQAKVDKKRDKIERKILDSQERAFWDVHRPV
;
A
#
# COMPACT_ATOMS: atom_id res chain seq x y z
N MET A 1 3.99 -30.48 -2.69
CA MET A 1 4.58 -30.83 -1.38
C MET A 1 5.10 -29.54 -0.78
N ALA A 2 4.41 -29.05 0.25
CA ALA A 2 4.75 -27.83 0.95
C ALA A 2 5.87 -28.14 1.96
N GLN A 3 6.96 -27.38 1.91
CA GLN A 3 7.87 -27.25 3.05
C GLN A 3 7.56 -25.92 3.71
N GLY A 4 6.92 -26.00 4.88
CA GLY A 4 6.76 -24.86 5.77
C GLY A 4 8.10 -24.57 6.43
N ASN A 5 8.54 -23.31 6.31
CA ASN A 5 9.66 -22.81 7.10
C ASN A 5 9.12 -22.49 8.51
N ASN A 6 9.43 -23.40 9.43
CA ASN A 6 9.20 -23.25 10.86
C ASN A 6 10.34 -22.39 11.43
N TYR A 7 10.15 -21.07 11.49
CA TYR A 7 11.03 -20.21 12.29
C TYR A 7 10.49 -20.15 13.72
N GLY A 8 11.39 -20.46 14.65
CA GLY A 8 11.11 -20.88 16.02
C GLY A 8 10.18 -19.95 16.81
N GLN A 9 9.22 -20.59 17.48
CA GLN A 9 8.65 -20.06 18.71
C GLN A 9 9.76 -19.94 19.75
N SER A 10 10.24 -18.72 19.95
CA SER A 10 10.87 -18.31 21.20
C SER A 10 9.85 -17.53 21.99
N SER A 11 9.26 -18.17 22.99
CA SER A 11 8.48 -17.51 24.02
C SER A 11 9.38 -16.57 24.80
N ASN A 12 9.33 -15.26 24.52
CA ASN A 12 9.91 -14.23 25.39
C ASN A 12 9.09 -12.95 25.29
N GLY A 13 8.43 -12.64 26.41
CA GLY A 13 8.17 -11.30 26.94
C GLY A 13 7.58 -10.22 26.03
N VAL A 14 6.43 -9.70 26.47
CA VAL A 14 5.85 -8.38 26.14
C VAL A 14 6.83 -7.19 26.34
N ALA A 15 8.09 -7.44 26.69
CA ALA A 15 9.07 -6.46 27.15
C ALA A 15 10.10 -6.03 26.07
N ASP A 16 10.07 -6.58 24.85
CA ASP A 16 11.10 -6.32 23.81
C ASP A 16 10.53 -5.72 22.51
N GLU A 17 9.29 -5.23 22.54
CA GLU A 17 8.69 -4.57 21.38
C GLU A 17 9.05 -3.10 21.36
N SER A 18 9.60 -2.64 20.22
CA SER A 18 9.83 -1.21 20.01
C SER A 18 8.51 -0.45 20.22
N PRO A 19 8.52 0.77 20.78
CA PRO A 19 7.30 1.54 21.02
C PRO A 19 6.40 1.68 19.78
N ASN A 20 7.01 1.69 18.59
CA ASN A 20 6.32 1.76 17.30
C ASN A 20 5.50 0.49 17.00
N MET A 21 5.99 -0.69 17.37
CA MET A 21 5.29 -1.96 17.14
C MET A 21 3.95 -2.02 17.87
N LEU A 22 3.90 -1.47 19.09
CA LEU A 22 2.65 -1.39 19.85
C LEU A 22 1.60 -0.53 19.14
N VAL A 23 2.02 0.56 18.49
CA VAL A 23 1.12 1.43 17.73
C VAL A 23 0.65 0.73 16.44
N TYR A 24 1.55 0.04 15.73
CA TYR A 24 1.20 -0.74 14.54
C TYR A 24 0.16 -1.81 14.84
N ARG A 25 0.35 -2.60 15.90
CA ARG A 25 -0.64 -3.62 16.30
C ARG A 25 -2.01 -3.03 16.59
N LYS A 26 -2.07 -1.89 17.29
CA LYS A 26 -3.34 -1.21 17.55
C LYS A 26 -4.02 -0.73 16.27
N MET A 27 -3.26 -0.21 15.31
CA MET A 27 -3.79 0.17 14.00
C MET A 27 -4.29 -1.07 13.22
N GLU A 28 -3.54 -2.17 13.27
CA GLU A 28 -3.88 -3.43 12.60
C GLU A 28 -5.14 -4.08 13.18
N ASP A 29 -5.33 -4.01 14.50
CA ASP A 29 -6.57 -4.45 15.16
C ASP A 29 -7.78 -3.62 14.71
N VAL A 30 -7.61 -2.33 14.45
CA VAL A 30 -8.65 -1.48 13.85
C VAL A 30 -8.92 -1.92 12.41
N ILE A 31 -7.87 -2.13 11.60
CA ILE A 31 -7.99 -2.59 10.21
C ILE A 31 -8.69 -3.95 10.12
N ALA A 32 -8.36 -4.90 10.99
CA ALA A 32 -9.01 -6.20 11.04
C ALA A 32 -10.52 -6.07 11.28
N ARG A 33 -10.94 -5.18 12.20
CA ARG A 33 -12.36 -4.88 12.44
C ARG A 33 -13.02 -4.16 11.27
N MET A 34 -12.30 -3.26 10.58
CA MET A 34 -12.79 -2.60 9.37
C MET A 34 -13.00 -3.58 8.21
N GLN A 35 -12.29 -4.71 8.20
CA GLN A 35 -12.41 -5.76 7.19
C GLN A 35 -13.39 -6.88 7.57
N ASP A 36 -14.04 -6.80 8.73
CA ASP A 36 -15.03 -7.80 9.14
C ASP A 36 -16.18 -7.92 8.13
N GLU A 37 -16.55 -9.14 7.77
CA GLU A 37 -17.53 -9.40 6.71
C GLU A 37 -18.94 -8.85 7.02
N LYS A 38 -19.28 -8.70 8.31
CA LYS A 38 -20.63 -8.32 8.76
C LYS A 38 -20.69 -6.89 9.29
N ASN A 39 -19.67 -6.49 10.03
CA ASN A 39 -19.61 -5.23 10.79
C ASN A 39 -18.55 -4.25 10.24
N GLY A 40 -17.77 -4.68 9.24
CA GLY A 40 -16.75 -3.88 8.60
C GLY A 40 -17.31 -2.85 7.61
N ILE A 41 -16.38 -2.23 6.88
CA ILE A 41 -16.68 -1.25 5.84
C ILE A 41 -17.18 -1.98 4.59
N PRO A 42 -18.28 -1.53 3.94
CA PRO A 42 -18.80 -2.17 2.75
C PRO A 42 -17.84 -2.02 1.57
N ILE A 43 -17.11 -3.08 1.25
CA ILE A 43 -16.22 -3.14 0.09
C ILE A 43 -17.06 -3.40 -1.19
N ARG A 44 -16.89 -2.54 -2.20
CA ARG A 44 -17.70 -2.57 -3.43
C ARG A 44 -16.84 -2.66 -4.69
N THR A 45 -17.49 -3.05 -5.77
CA THR A 45 -16.98 -2.86 -7.13
C THR A 45 -17.76 -1.75 -7.80
N VAL A 46 -17.10 -0.62 -8.05
CA VAL A 46 -17.71 0.55 -8.70
C VAL A 46 -17.60 0.40 -10.21
N LYS A 47 -18.72 0.56 -10.92
CA LYS A 47 -18.80 0.48 -12.38
C LYS A 47 -19.18 1.85 -12.94
N SER A 48 -18.41 2.33 -13.91
CA SER A 48 -18.75 3.44 -14.79
C SER A 48 -18.72 2.97 -16.25
N PHE A 49 -19.11 3.85 -17.18
CA PHE A 49 -19.10 3.53 -18.61
C PHE A 49 -17.70 3.11 -19.12
N LEU A 50 -16.64 3.75 -18.60
CA LEU A 50 -15.25 3.52 -19.06
C LEU A 50 -14.44 2.59 -18.15
N SER A 51 -14.91 2.31 -16.93
CA SER A 51 -14.10 1.61 -15.94
C SER A 51 -14.88 0.73 -14.97
N LYS A 52 -14.24 -0.34 -14.52
CA LYS A 52 -14.69 -1.17 -13.41
C LYS A 52 -13.57 -1.19 -12.37
N ILE A 53 -13.84 -0.65 -11.19
CA ILE A 53 -12.88 -0.51 -10.09
C ILE A 53 -13.32 -1.45 -8.97
N PRO A 54 -12.68 -2.62 -8.81
CA PRO A 54 -13.03 -3.56 -7.77
C PRO A 54 -12.35 -3.25 -6.44
N SER A 55 -12.92 -3.80 -5.37
CA SER A 55 -12.35 -3.81 -4.03
C SER A 55 -11.98 -2.41 -3.53
N VAL A 56 -12.98 -1.53 -3.48
CA VAL A 56 -12.86 -0.16 -2.99
C VAL A 56 -14.01 0.23 -2.07
N PHE A 57 -13.78 1.26 -1.25
CA PHE A 57 -14.72 1.88 -0.32
C PHE A 57 -14.48 3.40 -0.34
N SER A 58 -15.46 4.21 0.06
CA SER A 58 -15.29 5.68 0.07
C SER A 58 -14.56 6.16 1.32
N GLY A 59 -14.00 7.36 1.25
CA GLY A 59 -13.41 8.03 2.40
C GLY A 59 -14.45 8.32 3.49
N SER A 60 -15.65 8.72 3.10
CA SER A 60 -16.77 8.90 4.04
C SER A 60 -17.17 7.61 4.76
N ASP A 61 -17.12 6.44 4.10
CA ASP A 61 -17.40 5.15 4.74
C ASP A 61 -16.36 4.87 5.86
N ILE A 62 -15.10 5.27 5.67
CA ILE A 62 -14.02 5.11 6.66
C ILE A 62 -14.27 6.01 7.87
N VAL A 63 -14.52 7.31 7.63
CA VAL A 63 -14.74 8.29 8.70
C VAL A 63 -15.94 7.88 9.55
N GLN A 64 -17.08 7.56 8.91
CA GLN A 64 -18.28 7.10 9.62
C GLN A 64 -18.04 5.81 10.41
N TRP A 65 -17.28 4.87 9.86
CA TRP A 65 -16.96 3.63 10.55
C TRP A 65 -16.10 3.89 11.81
N LEU A 66 -15.08 4.76 11.70
CA LEU A 66 -14.22 5.13 12.84
C LEU A 66 -15.03 5.86 13.92
N THR A 67 -15.81 6.87 13.55
CA THR A 67 -16.71 7.61 14.46
C THR A 67 -17.59 6.66 15.26
N LYS A 68 -18.26 5.72 14.58
CA LYS A 68 -19.18 4.79 15.22
C LYS A 68 -18.46 3.74 16.10
N ASN A 69 -17.46 3.05 15.56
CA ASN A 69 -16.89 1.85 16.18
C ASN A 69 -15.80 2.16 17.21
N LEU A 70 -15.26 3.37 17.21
CA LEU A 70 -14.33 3.86 18.22
C LEU A 70 -14.95 4.90 19.15
N SER A 71 -16.26 5.19 18.99
CA SER A 71 -17.00 6.16 19.79
C SER A 71 -16.35 7.55 19.82
N ILE A 72 -15.88 8.01 18.67
CA ILE A 72 -15.27 9.34 18.50
C ILE A 72 -16.39 10.37 18.33
N GLU A 73 -16.43 11.39 19.17
CA GLU A 73 -17.49 12.42 19.15
C GLU A 73 -17.25 13.47 18.06
N ASP A 74 -15.98 13.88 17.85
CA ASP A 74 -15.61 14.87 16.85
C ASP A 74 -15.25 14.21 15.51
N PRO A 75 -16.00 14.45 14.41
CA PRO A 75 -15.65 13.93 13.10
C PRO A 75 -14.25 14.32 12.62
N VAL A 76 -13.71 15.45 13.07
CA VAL A 76 -12.35 15.89 12.73
C VAL A 76 -11.30 14.97 13.35
N GLU A 77 -11.52 14.47 14.56
CA GLU A 77 -10.65 13.49 15.22
C GLU A 77 -10.65 12.16 14.46
N ALA A 78 -11.83 11.69 14.02
CA ALA A 78 -11.95 10.46 13.23
C ALA A 78 -11.23 10.57 11.88
N LEU A 79 -11.39 11.72 11.19
CA LEU A 79 -10.69 12.02 9.95
C LEU A 79 -9.16 12.10 10.15
N HIS A 80 -8.71 12.70 11.25
CA HIS A 80 -7.29 12.80 11.59
C HIS A 80 -6.68 11.41 11.87
N LEU A 81 -7.33 10.58 12.70
CA LEU A 81 -6.91 9.21 12.96
C LEU A 81 -6.84 8.39 11.66
N GLY A 82 -7.88 8.47 10.83
CA GLY A 82 -7.88 7.78 9.53
C GLY A 82 -6.76 8.27 8.61
N THR A 83 -6.46 9.57 8.61
CA THR A 83 -5.32 10.12 7.86
C THR A 83 -3.99 9.56 8.35
N LEU A 84 -3.79 9.42 9.67
CA LEU A 84 -2.59 8.80 10.22
C LEU A 84 -2.48 7.32 9.82
N MET A 85 -3.58 6.57 9.83
CA MET A 85 -3.59 5.17 9.38
C MET A 85 -3.26 5.03 7.88
N ALA A 86 -3.75 5.96 7.05
CA ALA A 86 -3.40 6.03 5.63
C ALA A 86 -1.91 6.32 5.42
N ALA A 87 -1.37 7.30 6.15
CA ALA A 87 0.05 7.68 6.08
C ALA A 87 1.01 6.54 6.49
N HIS A 88 0.57 5.64 7.37
CA HIS A 88 1.30 4.41 7.72
C HIS A 88 1.08 3.25 6.74
N GLY A 89 0.29 3.45 5.68
CA GLY A 89 0.15 2.51 4.58
C GLY A 89 -0.88 1.40 4.81
N TYR A 90 -1.81 1.52 5.77
CA TYR A 90 -2.82 0.47 5.99
C TYR A 90 -3.96 0.48 4.97
N PHE A 91 -4.28 1.66 4.45
CA PHE A 91 -5.14 1.85 3.28
C PHE A 91 -4.67 3.10 2.53
N PHE A 92 -5.03 3.20 1.26
CA PHE A 92 -4.51 4.25 0.39
C PHE A 92 -5.55 4.73 -0.62
N PRO A 93 -5.55 6.01 -1.00
CA PRO A 93 -6.37 6.50 -2.09
C PRO A 93 -5.89 5.86 -3.40
N ILE A 94 -6.81 5.41 -4.25
CA ILE A 94 -6.45 4.67 -5.47
C ILE A 94 -5.96 5.57 -6.62
N SER A 95 -6.11 6.89 -6.49
CA SER A 95 -5.92 7.87 -7.56
C SER A 95 -4.96 9.01 -7.19
N ASP A 96 -4.29 8.91 -6.04
CA ASP A 96 -3.40 9.95 -5.52
C ASP A 96 -2.19 9.29 -4.83
N HIS A 97 -1.02 9.91 -4.93
CA HIS A 97 0.21 9.51 -4.25
C HIS A 97 0.27 10.04 -2.81
N VAL A 98 -0.50 11.09 -2.50
CA VAL A 98 -0.55 11.64 -1.14
C VAL A 98 -1.46 10.78 -0.27
N LEU A 99 -0.87 10.10 0.73
CA LEU A 99 -1.54 9.17 1.63
C LEU A 99 -2.35 9.88 2.72
N THR A 100 -3.42 10.56 2.31
CA THR A 100 -4.35 11.27 3.21
C THR A 100 -5.78 10.75 3.07
N LEU A 101 -6.56 10.83 4.15
CA LEU A 101 -7.99 10.55 4.11
C LEU A 101 -8.78 11.84 3.82
N LYS A 102 -9.83 11.73 3.01
CA LYS A 102 -10.79 12.78 2.68
C LYS A 102 -12.18 12.27 3.04
N ASP A 103 -12.97 13.05 3.77
CA ASP A 103 -14.36 12.72 4.12
C ASP A 103 -15.31 13.01 2.95
N ASP A 104 -15.12 12.27 1.85
CA ASP A 104 -15.88 12.43 0.61
C ASP A 104 -15.98 11.10 -0.17
N GLY A 105 -16.39 11.19 -1.44
CA GLY A 105 -16.52 10.07 -2.35
C GLY A 105 -15.20 9.52 -2.91
N THR A 106 -14.04 9.98 -2.45
CA THR A 106 -12.73 9.46 -2.88
C THR A 106 -12.62 7.98 -2.55
N PHE A 107 -12.10 7.18 -3.48
CA PHE A 107 -11.99 5.73 -3.30
C PHE A 107 -10.65 5.31 -2.69
N TYR A 108 -10.74 4.44 -1.69
CA TYR A 108 -9.60 3.84 -1.00
C TYR A 108 -9.59 2.33 -1.17
N ARG A 109 -8.43 1.73 -0.90
CA ARG A 109 -8.23 0.28 -0.83
C ARG A 109 -7.36 -0.08 0.36
N PHE A 110 -7.65 -1.22 0.99
CA PHE A 110 -6.78 -1.78 2.02
C PHE A 110 -5.46 -2.27 1.42
N GLN A 111 -4.38 -2.07 2.17
CA GLN A 111 -3.09 -2.65 1.86
C GLN A 111 -3.05 -4.13 2.24
N THR A 112 -2.25 -4.91 1.50
CA THR A 112 -1.99 -6.31 1.85
C THR A 112 -1.11 -6.39 3.10
N PRO A 113 -1.35 -7.34 4.04
CA PRO A 113 -0.53 -7.51 5.23
C PRO A 113 0.96 -7.68 4.97
N TYR A 114 1.33 -8.20 3.78
CA TYR A 114 2.73 -8.28 3.35
C TYR A 114 3.44 -6.92 3.40
N PHE A 115 2.77 -5.83 3.04
CA PHE A 115 3.34 -4.48 3.00
C PHE A 115 3.10 -3.66 4.28
N TRP A 116 2.59 -4.27 5.36
CA TRP A 116 2.39 -3.54 6.61
C TRP A 116 3.72 -3.16 7.27
N PRO A 117 3.78 -2.00 7.95
CA PRO A 117 5.01 -1.50 8.57
C PRO A 117 5.50 -2.39 9.73
N SER A 118 4.62 -3.20 10.33
CA SER A 118 4.97 -4.19 11.36
C SER A 118 5.85 -5.34 10.84
N ASN A 119 5.98 -5.51 9.52
CA ASN A 119 6.95 -6.43 8.93
C ASN A 119 8.38 -5.84 8.89
N CYS A 120 8.60 -4.65 9.48
CA CYS A 120 9.90 -3.99 9.60
C CYS A 120 10.61 -3.82 8.24
N TRP A 121 9.87 -3.35 7.24
CA TRP A 121 10.41 -3.09 5.91
C TRP A 121 11.48 -2.00 5.91
N GLU A 122 12.65 -2.32 5.38
CA GLU A 122 13.75 -1.38 5.11
C GLU A 122 14.14 -1.44 3.62
N PRO A 123 13.26 -0.98 2.69
CA PRO A 123 13.50 -1.14 1.27
C PRO A 123 14.67 -0.28 0.77
N GLU A 124 15.56 -0.90 0.01
CA GLU A 124 16.76 -0.24 -0.50
C GLU A 124 16.47 0.62 -1.72
N ASN A 125 17.42 1.51 -2.03
CA ASN A 125 17.40 2.26 -3.28
C ASN A 125 17.49 1.36 -4.53
N THR A 126 18.11 0.19 -4.43
CA THR A 126 18.14 -0.78 -5.54
C THR A 126 16.73 -1.31 -5.82
N ASP A 127 15.95 -1.63 -4.79
CA ASP A 127 14.57 -2.11 -4.93
C ASP A 127 13.68 -1.02 -5.54
N TYR A 128 13.86 0.23 -5.11
CA TYR A 128 13.10 1.36 -5.67
C TYR A 128 13.45 1.60 -7.14
N ALA A 129 14.72 1.46 -7.52
CA ALA A 129 15.14 1.55 -8.91
C ALA A 129 14.51 0.45 -9.77
N VAL A 130 14.43 -0.79 -9.26
CA VAL A 130 13.73 -1.90 -9.93
C VAL A 130 12.24 -1.57 -10.11
N TYR A 131 11.58 -1.08 -9.06
CA TYR A 131 10.16 -0.68 -9.12
C TYR A 131 9.90 0.40 -10.17
N LEU A 132 10.65 1.51 -10.14
CA LEU A 132 10.50 2.60 -11.09
C LEU A 132 10.82 2.16 -12.52
N CYS A 133 11.89 1.39 -12.71
CA CYS A 133 12.23 0.80 -14.01
C CYS A 133 11.12 -0.13 -14.51
N LYS A 134 10.55 -0.98 -13.64
CA LYS A 134 9.44 -1.86 -14.00
C LYS A 134 8.23 -1.07 -14.45
N ARG A 135 7.90 0.05 -13.79
CA ARG A 135 6.77 0.91 -14.16
C ARG A 135 6.92 1.55 -15.53
N THR A 136 8.09 2.10 -15.86
CA THR A 136 8.32 2.72 -17.17
C THR A 136 8.17 1.73 -18.32
N MET A 137 8.47 0.44 -18.10
CA MET A 137 8.36 -0.61 -19.12
C MET A 137 6.92 -1.03 -19.46
N GLN A 138 5.92 -0.66 -18.65
CA GLN A 138 4.55 -1.15 -18.83
C GLN A 138 3.75 -0.39 -19.90
N ASN A 139 4.20 0.82 -20.29
CA ASN A 139 3.53 1.68 -21.29
C ASN A 139 2.03 1.85 -21.02
N LYS A 140 1.66 2.18 -19.79
CA LYS A 140 0.27 2.48 -19.37
C LYS A 140 0.24 3.85 -18.68
N ALA A 141 -0.63 4.75 -19.13
CA ALA A 141 -0.80 6.08 -18.52
C ALA A 141 -1.00 6.02 -17.00
N ARG A 142 -1.79 5.06 -16.49
CA ARG A 142 -1.99 4.86 -15.04
C ARG A 142 -0.72 4.49 -14.23
N LEU A 143 0.35 4.09 -14.91
CA LEU A 143 1.63 3.66 -14.32
C LEU A 143 2.76 4.63 -14.69
N GLU A 144 2.46 5.69 -15.43
CA GLU A 144 3.39 6.75 -15.76
C GLU A 144 3.96 7.35 -14.48
N LEU A 145 5.24 7.66 -14.49
CA LEU A 145 5.93 8.21 -13.32
C LEU A 145 5.47 9.66 -13.10
N ALA A 146 5.21 10.02 -11.85
CA ALA A 146 5.10 11.43 -11.49
C ALA A 146 6.48 12.13 -11.62
N ASP A 147 6.50 13.45 -11.69
CA ASP A 147 7.75 14.22 -11.91
C ASP A 147 8.81 13.90 -10.84
N TYR A 148 8.43 13.84 -9.56
CA TYR A 148 9.34 13.50 -8.46
C TYR A 148 9.88 12.05 -8.57
N GLU A 149 9.09 11.12 -9.10
CA GLU A 149 9.51 9.74 -9.35
C GLU A 149 10.47 9.66 -10.54
N ALA A 150 10.22 10.42 -11.61
CA ALA A 150 11.10 10.50 -12.78
C ALA A 150 12.46 11.10 -12.41
N GLU A 151 12.48 12.16 -11.58
CA GLU A 151 13.72 12.70 -11.03
C GLU A 151 14.46 11.69 -10.14
N SER A 152 13.72 10.95 -9.31
CA SER A 152 14.28 9.87 -8.49
C SER A 152 14.93 8.79 -9.35
N LEU A 153 14.24 8.34 -10.42
CA LEU A 153 14.78 7.39 -11.37
C LEU A 153 16.08 7.90 -12.02
N ALA A 154 16.10 9.17 -12.46
CA ALA A 154 17.29 9.77 -13.05
C ALA A 154 18.47 9.86 -12.06
N ARG A 155 18.22 10.11 -10.78
CA ARG A 155 19.25 10.04 -9.72
C ARG A 155 19.77 8.61 -9.54
N LEU A 156 18.88 7.64 -9.47
CA LEU A 156 19.22 6.23 -9.26
C LEU A 156 19.99 5.64 -10.45
N GLN A 157 19.62 6.00 -11.68
CA GLN A 157 20.35 5.63 -12.89
C GLN A 157 21.80 6.10 -12.86
N ARG A 158 22.04 7.34 -12.41
CA ARG A 158 23.40 7.86 -12.23
C ARG A 158 24.14 7.14 -11.10
N ALA A 159 23.50 6.96 -9.95
CA ALA A 159 24.11 6.29 -8.80
C ALA A 159 24.47 4.82 -9.09
N PHE A 160 23.67 4.14 -9.91
CA PHE A 160 23.79 2.71 -10.20
C PHE A 160 24.21 2.40 -11.63
N ALA A 161 24.84 3.35 -12.33
CA ALA A 161 25.19 3.23 -13.75
C ALA A 161 25.89 1.91 -14.10
N ARG A 162 26.83 1.44 -13.27
CA ARG A 162 27.58 0.19 -13.48
C ARG A 162 26.76 -1.08 -13.30
N LYS A 163 25.67 -1.03 -12.52
CA LYS A 163 24.79 -2.18 -12.25
C LYS A 163 23.41 -2.03 -12.89
N TRP A 164 23.22 -1.02 -13.73
CA TRP A 164 21.91 -0.68 -14.30
C TRP A 164 21.32 -1.81 -15.15
N GLU A 165 22.16 -2.55 -15.86
CA GLU A 165 21.73 -3.72 -16.64
C GLU A 165 21.09 -4.80 -15.76
N PHE A 166 21.63 -5.05 -14.56
CA PHE A 166 21.05 -6.01 -13.61
C PHE A 166 19.71 -5.51 -13.05
N ILE A 167 19.59 -4.21 -12.75
CA ILE A 167 18.34 -3.59 -12.31
C ILE A 167 17.27 -3.75 -13.40
N PHE A 168 17.63 -3.46 -14.66
CA PHE A 168 16.74 -3.61 -15.79
C PHE A 168 16.29 -5.06 -15.99
N MET A 169 17.23 -6.02 -15.92
CA MET A 169 16.94 -7.45 -16.05
C MET A 169 15.97 -7.93 -14.95
N GLN A 170 16.17 -7.49 -13.70
CA GLN A 170 15.29 -7.81 -12.58
C GLN A 170 13.89 -7.20 -12.76
N ALA A 171 13.80 -5.94 -13.18
CA ALA A 171 12.55 -5.27 -13.48
C ALA A 171 11.78 -5.98 -14.62
N GLU A 172 12.49 -6.41 -15.67
CA GLU A 172 11.91 -7.15 -16.78
C GLU A 172 11.36 -8.51 -16.33
N ALA A 173 12.12 -9.24 -15.50
CA ALA A 173 11.71 -10.54 -14.97
C ALA A 173 10.43 -10.41 -14.13
N GLN A 174 10.35 -9.40 -13.25
CA GLN A 174 9.15 -9.11 -12.47
C GLN A 174 7.96 -8.74 -13.38
N ALA A 175 8.17 -7.84 -14.36
CA ALA A 175 7.14 -7.46 -15.33
C ALA A 175 6.57 -8.66 -16.11
N LYS A 176 7.42 -9.64 -16.46
CA LYS A 176 7.02 -10.89 -17.12
C LYS A 176 6.14 -11.76 -16.23
N VAL A 177 6.40 -11.81 -14.92
CA VAL A 177 5.56 -12.52 -13.94
C VAL A 177 4.21 -11.81 -13.79
N ASP A 178 4.21 -10.48 -13.62
CA ASP A 178 2.99 -9.68 -13.43
C ASP A 178 2.03 -9.81 -14.63
N LYS A 179 2.57 -9.89 -15.85
CA LYS A 179 1.78 -10.08 -17.08
C LYS A 179 1.02 -11.41 -17.12
N LYS A 180 1.43 -12.43 -16.36
CA LYS A 180 0.74 -13.74 -16.28
C LYS A 180 -0.51 -13.69 -15.38
N ARG A 181 -0.64 -12.67 -14.52
CA ARG A 181 -1.79 -12.49 -13.63
C ARG A 181 -3.00 -11.98 -14.39
N ASP A 182 -4.19 -12.21 -13.83
CA ASP A 182 -5.41 -11.61 -14.35
C ASP A 182 -5.32 -10.07 -14.36
N LYS A 183 -5.99 -9.42 -15.31
CA LYS A 183 -5.94 -7.97 -15.47
C LYS A 183 -6.45 -7.23 -14.23
N ILE A 184 -7.47 -7.75 -13.55
CA ILE A 184 -8.02 -7.13 -12.34
C ILE A 184 -7.06 -7.31 -11.17
N GLU A 185 -6.59 -8.54 -10.95
CA GLU A 185 -5.62 -8.88 -9.90
C GLU A 185 -4.35 -8.03 -10.04
N ARG A 186 -3.77 -7.96 -11.25
CA ARG A 186 -2.59 -7.13 -11.53
C ARG A 186 -2.82 -5.65 -11.20
N LYS A 187 -3.98 -5.08 -11.54
CA LYS A 187 -4.28 -3.68 -11.20
C LYS A 187 -4.30 -3.42 -9.69
N ILE A 188 -4.77 -4.41 -8.92
CA ILE A 188 -4.79 -4.31 -7.46
C ILE A 188 -3.36 -4.40 -6.92
N LEU A 189 -2.59 -5.39 -7.36
CA LEU A 189 -1.20 -5.58 -6.96
C LEU A 189 -0.33 -4.37 -7.30
N ASP A 190 -0.43 -3.83 -8.51
CA ASP A 190 0.29 -2.62 -8.92
C ASP A 190 -0.01 -1.43 -7.98
N SER A 191 -1.27 -1.28 -7.57
CA SER A 191 -1.68 -0.18 -6.69
C SER A 191 -1.22 -0.36 -5.24
N GLN A 192 -1.13 -1.61 -4.77
CA GLN A 192 -0.62 -1.96 -3.45
C GLN A 192 0.89 -1.75 -3.36
N GLU A 193 1.63 -2.16 -4.39
CA GLU A 193 3.07 -1.91 -4.50
C GLU A 193 3.37 -0.41 -4.61
N ARG A 194 2.57 0.36 -5.37
CA ARG A 194 2.67 1.82 -5.38
C ARG A 194 2.47 2.41 -3.99
N ALA A 195 1.41 2.03 -3.29
CA ALA A 195 1.12 2.55 -1.96
C ALA A 195 2.21 2.20 -0.93
N PHE A 196 2.88 1.05 -1.09
CA PHE A 196 4.08 0.72 -0.30
C PHE A 196 5.20 1.76 -0.55
N TRP A 197 5.48 2.08 -1.81
CA TRP A 197 6.47 3.09 -2.13
C TRP A 197 6.08 4.51 -1.73
N ASP A 198 4.79 4.85 -1.74
CA ASP A 198 4.31 6.16 -1.26
C ASP A 198 4.60 6.36 0.25
N VAL A 199 4.70 5.28 1.04
CA VAL A 199 5.14 5.34 2.45
C VAL A 199 6.66 5.53 2.55
N HIS A 200 7.42 4.73 1.79
CA HIS A 200 8.88 4.65 1.95
C HIS A 200 9.67 5.68 1.14
N ARG A 201 9.05 6.29 0.13
CA ARG A 201 9.59 7.32 -0.78
C ARG A 201 8.47 8.34 -1.03
N PRO A 202 8.03 9.07 0.01
CA PRO A 202 6.90 9.99 -0.08
C PRO A 202 7.16 11.14 -1.07
N VAL A 203 6.06 11.74 -1.54
CA VAL A 203 6.03 12.92 -2.43
C VAL A 203 6.78 14.10 -1.84
#